data_AF-A0A7J3JR45-F1
#
_entry.id   AF-A0A7J3JR45-F1
#
_cell.length_a   1.000
_cell.length_b   1.000
_cell.length_c   1.000
_cell.angle_alpha   90.00
_cell.angle_beta   90.00
_cell.angle_gamma   90.00
#
_symmetry.space_group_name_H-M   'P 1'
#
loop_
_entity.id
_entity.type
_entity.pdbx_description
1 polymer ?
#
loop_
_entity_poly.entity_id
_entity_poly.type
_entity_poly.pdbx_seq_one_letter_code
_entity_poly.pdbx_strand_id
1 'polypeptide(L)'
;HCGPWLKDEHIISHYDYQTALENVIRSIEGFIDAGFRILHIDTSLDRESPAGFANIDTAAKRTVELISFAEDVAKSRGIDIMEYEIGSDRWNMDKVEDFRKFLSLAVGMLKSRKIDVSKITFAVADVGTRVRPGNIMNTPLALKFVDTLKDYSIYLKIHSGDYLENLDELPRNGIGGINIGPMFAHIQYTTIKEVITSSGRESLLKIFKENIERNIISSDKLGRYFANSGEIEEYKVGLASRYIWSNNSIRDTINLISREIGIDLFRKCIESIEYTVRRYLIQLNLENLVNIFKEFNTIYRS
;
A
#
# COMPACT_ATOMS: atom_id res chain seq x y z
N HIS A 1 -0.32 6.60 -3.14
CA HIS A 1 -1.65 7.08 -3.58
C HIS A 1 -1.92 8.50 -3.08
N CYS A 2 -1.44 9.46 -3.86
CA CYS A 2 -1.65 10.88 -3.76
C CYS A 2 -2.44 11.33 -5.00
N GLY A 3 -3.65 11.85 -4.79
CA GLY A 3 -4.47 12.33 -5.89
C GLY A 3 -5.94 12.54 -5.49
N PRO A 4 -6.71 13.26 -6.33
CA PRO A 4 -8.08 13.65 -6.01
C PRO A 4 -8.98 12.43 -5.76
N TRP A 5 -9.95 12.58 -4.86
CA TRP A 5 -10.94 11.55 -4.48
C TRP A 5 -10.42 10.21 -3.91
N LEU A 6 -9.12 10.11 -3.61
CA LEU A 6 -8.53 8.88 -3.04
C LEU A 6 -8.64 8.76 -1.52
N LYS A 7 -9.08 9.82 -0.82
CA LYS A 7 -9.20 9.85 0.64
C LYS A 7 -10.67 9.72 1.04
N ASP A 8 -10.92 9.02 2.16
CA ASP A 8 -12.27 8.79 2.67
C ASP A 8 -13.02 10.13 2.87
N GLU A 9 -12.33 11.16 3.36
CA GLU A 9 -12.89 12.51 3.53
C GLU A 9 -13.41 13.11 2.23
N HIS A 10 -12.67 12.95 1.11
CA HIS A 10 -13.14 13.42 -0.20
C HIS A 10 -14.45 12.74 -0.61
N ILE A 11 -14.63 11.49 -0.18
CA ILE A 11 -15.80 10.68 -0.49
C ILE A 11 -16.98 11.10 0.39
N ILE A 12 -16.78 11.08 1.71
CA ILE A 12 -17.79 11.35 2.74
C ILE A 12 -18.32 12.79 2.62
N SER A 13 -17.43 13.75 2.40
CA SER A 13 -17.79 15.17 2.31
C SER A 13 -18.09 15.63 0.89
N HIS A 14 -18.22 14.70 -0.06
CA HIS A 14 -18.62 14.97 -1.45
C HIS A 14 -17.81 16.08 -2.13
N TYR A 15 -16.48 16.09 -1.96
CA TYR A 15 -15.63 17.12 -2.56
C TYR A 15 -15.74 17.10 -4.09
N ASP A 16 -15.83 18.28 -4.69
CA ASP A 16 -15.60 18.49 -6.12
C ASP A 16 -14.11 18.36 -6.47
N TYR A 17 -13.77 18.43 -7.76
CA TYR A 17 -12.38 18.28 -8.20
C TYR A 17 -11.45 19.30 -7.55
N GLN A 18 -11.84 20.57 -7.51
CA GLN A 18 -10.99 21.66 -7.03
C GLN A 18 -10.71 21.52 -5.53
N THR A 19 -11.73 21.25 -4.74
CA THR A 19 -11.60 21.05 -3.29
C THR A 19 -10.74 19.81 -2.98
N ALA A 20 -10.94 18.72 -3.73
CA ALA A 20 -10.11 17.52 -3.58
C ALA A 20 -8.65 17.79 -3.98
N LEU A 21 -8.40 18.56 -5.04
CA LEU A 21 -7.07 18.94 -5.49
C LEU A 21 -6.35 19.81 -4.46
N GLU A 22 -7.02 20.80 -3.88
CA GLU A 22 -6.46 21.66 -2.81
C GLU A 22 -6.11 20.86 -1.55
N ASN A 23 -6.90 19.84 -1.20
CA ASN A 23 -6.57 18.92 -0.11
C ASN A 23 -5.33 18.07 -0.43
N VAL A 24 -5.22 17.57 -1.67
CA VAL A 24 -4.07 16.81 -2.16
C VAL A 24 -2.81 17.65 -2.14
N ILE A 25 -2.87 18.90 -2.61
CA ILE A 25 -1.75 19.84 -2.60
C ILE A 25 -1.20 20.04 -1.20
N ARG A 26 -2.06 20.31 -0.21
CA ARG A 26 -1.64 20.43 1.21
C ARG A 26 -0.99 19.14 1.73
N SER A 27 -1.48 17.99 1.28
CA SER A 27 -0.88 16.69 1.64
C SER A 27 0.51 16.50 1.02
N ILE A 28 0.74 17.01 -0.20
CA ILE A 28 2.06 16.99 -0.86
C ILE A 28 3.04 17.87 -0.10
N GLU A 29 2.65 19.09 0.28
CA GLU A 29 3.49 19.98 1.08
C GLU A 29 3.89 19.32 2.41
N GLY A 30 2.90 18.81 3.16
CA GLY A 30 3.15 18.10 4.42
C GLY A 30 4.03 16.84 4.24
N PHE A 31 3.88 16.11 3.14
CA PHE A 31 4.72 14.95 2.82
C PHE A 31 6.19 15.35 2.61
N ILE A 32 6.42 16.42 1.86
CA ILE A 32 7.76 16.94 1.55
C ILE A 32 8.41 17.50 2.83
N ASP A 33 7.67 18.33 3.58
CA ASP A 33 8.12 18.96 4.83
C ASP A 33 8.44 17.90 5.91
N ALA A 34 7.72 16.77 5.93
CA ALA A 34 7.98 15.66 6.84
C ALA A 34 9.20 14.79 6.45
N GLY A 35 9.89 15.10 5.35
CA GLY A 35 11.13 14.42 4.96
C GLY A 35 10.94 13.22 4.02
N PHE A 36 9.72 12.94 3.56
CA PHE A 36 9.51 11.85 2.60
C PHE A 36 9.92 12.26 1.17
N ARG A 37 10.36 11.28 0.37
CA ARG A 37 11.00 11.55 -0.94
C ARG A 37 10.43 10.75 -2.12
N ILE A 38 9.71 9.65 -1.88
CA ILE A 38 9.09 8.83 -2.94
C ILE A 38 7.56 9.02 -2.91
N LEU A 39 7.02 9.79 -3.84
CA LEU A 39 5.60 10.14 -3.86
C LEU A 39 4.85 9.37 -4.94
N HIS A 40 3.89 8.53 -4.53
CA HIS A 40 3.00 7.85 -5.48
C HIS A 40 1.82 8.74 -5.87
N ILE A 41 1.86 9.27 -7.10
CA ILE A 41 0.80 10.03 -7.76
C ILE A 41 -0.19 9.07 -8.43
N ASP A 42 -1.44 9.11 -7.98
CA ASP A 42 -2.54 8.27 -8.49
C ASP A 42 -3.71 9.19 -8.86
N THR A 43 -3.90 9.42 -10.14
CA THR A 43 -4.98 10.28 -10.68
C THR A 43 -6.00 9.46 -11.47
N SER A 44 -6.17 8.19 -11.10
CA SER A 44 -7.04 7.24 -11.81
C SER A 44 -8.52 7.48 -11.58
N LEU A 45 -8.91 8.06 -10.44
CA LEU A 45 -10.30 8.34 -10.11
C LEU A 45 -10.79 9.66 -10.71
N ASP A 46 -12.05 9.64 -11.16
CA ASP A 46 -12.78 10.85 -11.54
C ASP A 46 -14.26 10.67 -11.20
N ARG A 47 -14.72 11.36 -10.16
CA ARG A 47 -16.12 11.25 -9.70
C ARG A 47 -17.11 12.02 -10.57
N GLU A 48 -16.62 12.92 -11.40
CA GLU A 48 -17.43 13.68 -12.36
C GLU A 48 -17.62 12.88 -13.65
N SER A 49 -16.80 11.84 -13.87
CA SER A 49 -16.96 10.85 -14.94
C SER A 49 -18.04 9.82 -14.61
N PRO A 50 -18.92 9.44 -15.57
CA PRO A 50 -19.91 8.38 -15.37
C PRO A 50 -19.30 7.02 -14.96
N ALA A 51 -18.07 6.75 -15.37
CA ALA A 51 -17.37 5.51 -15.04
C ALA A 51 -16.71 5.53 -13.64
N GLY A 52 -16.66 6.70 -12.97
CA GLY A 52 -15.91 6.87 -11.72
C GLY A 52 -14.39 6.95 -11.90
N PHE A 53 -13.91 6.84 -13.14
CA PHE A 53 -12.49 6.87 -13.51
C PHE A 53 -12.18 8.01 -14.48
N ALA A 54 -10.98 8.57 -14.34
CA ALA A 54 -10.43 9.51 -15.28
C ALA A 54 -10.14 8.79 -16.60
N ASN A 55 -10.42 9.46 -17.72
CA ASN A 55 -9.89 9.02 -19.01
C ASN A 55 -8.36 9.19 -19.02
N ILE A 56 -7.69 8.48 -19.94
CA ILE A 56 -6.22 8.43 -20.01
C ILE A 56 -5.58 9.81 -20.13
N ASP A 57 -6.13 10.67 -20.98
CA ASP A 57 -5.61 12.02 -21.24
C ASP A 57 -5.71 12.91 -19.99
N THR A 58 -6.86 12.88 -19.31
CA THR A 58 -7.10 13.58 -18.04
C THR A 58 -6.16 13.07 -16.94
N ALA A 59 -6.02 11.75 -16.79
CA ALA A 59 -5.14 11.16 -15.78
C ALA A 59 -3.67 11.53 -16.02
N ALA A 60 -3.18 11.42 -17.26
CA ALA A 60 -1.81 11.79 -17.60
C ALA A 60 -1.55 13.28 -17.30
N LYS A 61 -2.49 14.17 -17.68
CA LYS A 61 -2.37 15.61 -17.42
C LYS A 61 -2.30 15.90 -15.93
N ARG A 62 -3.25 15.38 -15.14
CA ARG A 62 -3.30 15.54 -13.68
C ARG A 62 -2.05 14.99 -13.00
N THR A 63 -1.55 13.84 -13.46
CA THR A 63 -0.31 13.24 -12.95
C THR A 63 0.86 14.21 -13.10
N VAL A 64 1.06 14.76 -14.30
CA VAL A 64 2.17 15.69 -14.56
C VAL A 64 2.00 17.03 -13.84
N GLU A 65 0.77 17.51 -13.67
CA GLU A 65 0.49 18.72 -12.88
C GLU A 65 0.87 18.54 -11.41
N LEU A 66 0.52 17.41 -10.79
CA LEU A 66 0.89 17.12 -9.40
C LEU A 66 2.39 16.90 -9.22
N ILE A 67 3.06 16.25 -10.18
CA ILE A 67 4.53 16.11 -10.16
C ILE A 67 5.19 17.47 -10.26
N SER A 68 4.75 18.31 -11.20
CA SER A 68 5.26 19.69 -11.36
C SER A 68 5.09 20.50 -10.08
N PHE A 69 3.92 20.42 -9.44
CA PHE A 69 3.68 21.08 -8.16
C PHE A 69 4.62 20.57 -7.07
N ALA A 70 4.78 19.25 -6.94
CA ALA A 70 5.66 18.65 -5.95
C ALA A 70 7.13 19.06 -6.15
N GLU A 71 7.59 19.14 -7.40
CA GLU A 71 8.94 19.61 -7.76
C GLU A 71 9.14 21.09 -7.38
N ASP A 72 8.16 21.95 -7.67
CA ASP A 72 8.22 23.37 -7.31
C ASP A 72 8.27 23.57 -5.78
N VAL A 73 7.46 22.82 -5.04
CA VAL A 73 7.48 22.81 -3.57
C VAL A 73 8.83 22.32 -3.07
N ALA A 74 9.31 21.17 -3.53
CA ALA A 74 10.59 20.59 -3.12
C ALA A 74 11.74 21.57 -3.36
N LYS A 75 11.80 22.18 -4.55
CA LYS A 75 12.80 23.20 -4.89
C LYS A 75 12.72 24.41 -3.96
N SER A 76 11.51 24.89 -3.64
CA SER A 76 11.32 26.01 -2.70
C SER A 76 11.78 25.70 -1.28
N ARG A 77 11.89 24.40 -0.93
CA ARG A 77 12.37 23.89 0.36
C ARG A 77 13.85 23.46 0.34
N GLY A 78 14.55 23.64 -0.79
CA GLY A 78 15.93 23.18 -0.94
C GLY A 78 16.06 21.66 -0.93
N ILE A 79 15.04 20.93 -1.41
CA ILE A 79 15.05 19.48 -1.52
C ILE A 79 15.35 19.12 -2.97
N ASP A 80 16.51 18.51 -3.18
CA ASP A 80 17.02 18.21 -4.53
C ASP A 80 16.51 16.88 -5.10
N ILE A 81 16.16 15.93 -4.23
CA ILE A 81 15.80 14.56 -4.62
C ILE A 81 14.34 14.31 -4.29
N MET A 82 13.54 14.18 -5.35
CA MET A 82 12.18 13.66 -5.31
C MET A 82 12.06 12.57 -6.37
N GLU A 83 11.42 11.48 -5.98
CA GLU A 83 11.12 10.34 -6.81
C GLU A 83 9.61 10.10 -6.82
N TYR A 84 9.11 9.52 -7.91
CA TYR A 84 7.70 9.37 -8.16
C TYR A 84 7.32 7.95 -8.55
N GLU A 85 6.15 7.55 -8.08
CA GLU A 85 5.41 6.40 -8.59
C GLU A 85 4.17 6.93 -9.31
N ILE A 86 3.83 6.38 -10.48
CA ILE A 86 2.64 6.78 -11.25
C ILE A 86 1.72 5.60 -11.57
N GLY A 87 0.47 5.88 -11.91
CA GLY A 87 -0.51 4.85 -12.25
C GLY A 87 -1.18 4.21 -11.04
N SER A 88 -2.00 3.19 -11.27
CA SER A 88 -2.80 2.54 -10.23
C SER A 88 -3.23 1.15 -10.67
N ASP A 89 -3.30 0.20 -9.74
CA ASP A 89 -3.87 -1.14 -9.92
C ASP A 89 -5.41 -1.14 -9.80
N ARG A 90 -5.99 -0.02 -9.37
CA ARG A 90 -7.44 0.18 -9.26
C ARG A 90 -8.04 0.90 -10.47
N TRP A 91 -7.19 1.37 -11.38
CA TRP A 91 -7.66 1.99 -12.61
C TRP A 91 -8.21 0.90 -13.50
N ASN A 92 -9.50 0.99 -13.86
CA ASN A 92 -10.13 0.05 -14.78
C ASN A 92 -9.65 0.29 -16.23
N MET A 93 -8.35 0.09 -16.46
CA MET A 93 -7.74 0.07 -17.79
C MET A 93 -8.02 -1.29 -18.40
N ASP A 94 -8.55 -1.32 -19.62
CA ASP A 94 -8.98 -2.58 -20.22
C ASP A 94 -7.78 -3.41 -20.68
N LYS A 95 -6.64 -2.77 -21.03
CA LYS A 95 -5.48 -3.44 -21.65
C LYS A 95 -4.13 -2.77 -21.37
N VAL A 96 -3.05 -3.50 -21.63
CA VAL A 96 -1.66 -2.99 -21.66
C VAL A 96 -1.50 -1.78 -22.60
N GLU A 97 -2.31 -1.70 -23.66
CA GLU A 97 -2.27 -0.58 -24.60
C GLU A 97 -2.69 0.74 -23.97
N ASP A 98 -3.71 0.72 -23.10
CA ASP A 98 -4.16 1.92 -22.38
C ASP A 98 -3.07 2.41 -21.44
N PHE A 99 -2.40 1.48 -20.76
CA PHE A 99 -1.25 1.78 -19.92
C PHE A 99 -0.10 2.39 -20.73
N ARG A 100 0.21 1.82 -21.90
CA ARG A 100 1.23 2.38 -22.82
C ARG A 100 0.87 3.79 -23.25
N LYS A 101 -0.40 4.04 -23.60
CA LYS A 101 -0.88 5.37 -23.97
C LYS A 101 -0.74 6.37 -22.81
N PHE A 102 -1.18 5.99 -21.61
CA PHE A 102 -1.02 6.81 -20.40
C PHE A 102 0.45 7.17 -20.17
N LEU A 103 1.33 6.16 -20.18
CA LEU A 103 2.75 6.34 -19.95
C LEU A 103 3.37 7.27 -21.00
N SER A 104 3.09 7.04 -22.28
CA SER A 104 3.59 7.88 -23.38
C SER A 104 3.17 9.34 -23.24
N LEU A 105 1.90 9.59 -22.85
CA LEU A 105 1.40 10.95 -22.65
C LEU A 105 2.06 11.62 -21.44
N ALA A 106 2.12 10.92 -20.30
CA ALA A 106 2.73 11.44 -19.08
C ALA A 106 4.21 11.77 -19.32
N VAL A 107 4.98 10.85 -19.90
CA VAL A 107 6.40 11.05 -20.25
C VAL A 107 6.57 12.20 -21.24
N GLY A 108 5.74 12.29 -22.27
CA GLY A 108 5.79 13.39 -23.24
C GLY A 108 5.57 14.75 -22.59
N MET A 109 4.60 14.86 -21.67
CA MET A 109 4.32 16.08 -20.92
C MET A 109 5.38 16.42 -19.88
N LEU A 110 6.00 15.43 -19.22
CA LEU A 110 7.14 15.67 -18.33
C LEU A 110 8.33 16.27 -19.11
N LYS A 111 8.66 15.67 -20.26
CA LYS A 111 9.73 16.17 -21.14
C LYS A 111 9.45 17.58 -21.64
N SER A 112 8.21 17.90 -22.04
CA SER A 112 7.87 19.25 -22.51
C SER A 112 7.97 20.31 -21.40
N ARG A 113 7.78 19.91 -20.13
CA ARG A 113 8.00 20.75 -18.94
C ARG A 113 9.45 20.74 -18.43
N LYS A 114 10.37 20.04 -19.10
CA LYS A 114 11.78 19.86 -18.70
C LYS A 114 11.94 19.20 -17.32
N ILE A 115 11.00 18.33 -16.94
CA ILE A 115 11.12 17.48 -15.75
C ILE A 115 11.82 16.19 -16.19
N ASP A 116 12.87 15.79 -15.47
CA ASP A 116 13.61 14.57 -15.77
C ASP A 116 12.73 13.34 -15.53
N VAL A 117 12.60 12.49 -16.56
CA VAL A 117 11.80 11.27 -16.53
C VAL A 117 12.43 10.21 -15.63
N SER A 118 13.74 10.28 -15.37
CA SER A 118 14.43 9.37 -14.45
C SER A 118 13.90 9.48 -13.01
N LYS A 119 13.23 10.59 -12.67
CA LYS A 119 12.54 10.76 -11.38
C LYS A 119 11.31 9.87 -11.22
N ILE A 120 10.79 9.28 -12.30
CA ILE A 120 9.70 8.30 -12.21
C ILE A 120 10.31 6.92 -11.94
N THR A 121 10.47 6.55 -10.67
CA THR A 121 11.07 5.28 -10.27
C THR A 121 10.14 4.11 -10.57
N PHE A 122 8.84 4.28 -10.33
CA PHE A 122 7.86 3.20 -10.42
C PHE A 122 6.64 3.56 -11.27
N ALA A 123 6.07 2.55 -11.92
CA ALA A 123 4.71 2.59 -12.44
C ALA A 123 3.90 1.40 -11.93
N VAL A 124 2.61 1.63 -11.66
CA VAL A 124 1.69 0.63 -11.12
C VAL A 124 0.67 0.23 -12.17
N ALA A 125 0.44 -1.09 -12.28
CA ALA A 125 -0.60 -1.67 -13.11
C ALA A 125 -1.23 -2.90 -12.40
N ASP A 126 -2.46 -3.25 -12.76
CA ASP A 126 -3.10 -4.48 -12.27
C ASP A 126 -2.47 -5.71 -12.95
N VAL A 127 -1.76 -6.50 -12.16
CA VAL A 127 -1.16 -7.78 -12.58
C VAL A 127 -1.91 -8.98 -12.02
N GLY A 128 -3.15 -8.79 -11.58
CA GLY A 128 -4.04 -9.85 -11.08
C GLY A 128 -3.83 -10.22 -9.61
N THR A 129 -2.97 -9.50 -8.87
CA THR A 129 -2.75 -9.75 -7.44
C THR A 129 -3.93 -9.30 -6.60
N ARG A 130 -4.27 -10.08 -5.56
CA ARG A 130 -5.38 -9.78 -4.64
C ARG A 130 -4.97 -10.16 -3.22
N VAL A 131 -5.40 -9.39 -2.22
CA VAL A 131 -5.08 -9.65 -0.80
C VAL A 131 -5.87 -10.87 -0.29
N ARG A 132 -5.34 -12.08 -0.51
CA ARG A 132 -5.91 -13.38 -0.05
C ARG A 132 -4.86 -14.49 -0.03
N PRO A 133 -5.00 -15.53 0.81
CA PRO A 133 -4.23 -16.76 0.66
C PRO A 133 -4.34 -17.33 -0.76
N GLY A 134 -3.27 -17.91 -1.29
CA GLY A 134 -3.22 -18.35 -2.69
C GLY A 134 -3.05 -17.21 -3.70
N ASN A 135 -2.54 -16.05 -3.27
CA ASN A 135 -2.29 -14.92 -4.17
C ASN A 135 -1.13 -15.25 -5.10
N ILE A 136 -1.35 -15.08 -6.40
CA ILE A 136 -0.38 -15.36 -7.45
C ILE A 136 -0.44 -14.21 -8.45
N MET A 137 0.73 -13.66 -8.79
CA MET A 137 0.86 -12.65 -9.82
C MET A 137 0.71 -13.29 -11.21
N ASN A 138 -0.03 -12.65 -12.11
CA ASN A 138 -0.07 -13.05 -13.51
C ASN A 138 1.23 -12.61 -14.23
N THR A 139 2.22 -13.48 -14.24
CA THR A 139 3.55 -13.20 -14.78
C THR A 139 3.58 -12.88 -16.27
N PRO A 140 2.86 -13.60 -17.15
CA PRO A 140 2.74 -13.21 -18.56
C PRO A 140 2.18 -11.80 -18.76
N LEU A 141 1.25 -11.35 -17.91
CA LEU A 141 0.72 -9.99 -17.95
C LEU A 141 1.73 -8.98 -17.42
N ALA A 142 2.36 -9.26 -16.27
CA ALA A 142 3.38 -8.40 -15.67
C ALA A 142 4.54 -8.11 -16.64
N LEU A 143 5.00 -9.14 -17.37
CA LEU A 143 6.07 -9.00 -18.37
C LEU A 143 5.70 -8.04 -19.52
N LYS A 144 4.43 -7.95 -19.91
CA LYS A 144 3.99 -6.98 -20.93
C LYS A 144 4.08 -5.53 -20.43
N PHE A 145 3.82 -5.31 -19.14
CA PHE A 145 3.99 -3.99 -18.52
C PHE A 145 5.48 -3.65 -18.35
N VAL A 146 6.29 -4.59 -17.88
CA VAL A 146 7.76 -4.42 -17.81
C VAL A 146 8.34 -4.05 -19.17
N ASP A 147 7.93 -4.74 -20.23
CA ASP A 147 8.37 -4.45 -21.60
C ASP A 147 8.00 -3.03 -22.05
N THR A 148 6.85 -2.53 -21.61
CA THR A 148 6.40 -1.16 -21.92
C THR A 148 7.18 -0.09 -21.14
N LEU A 149 7.72 -0.43 -19.96
CA LEU A 149 8.41 0.51 -19.06
C LEU A 149 9.91 0.60 -19.31
N LYS A 150 10.53 -0.46 -19.84
CA LYS A 150 12.00 -0.59 -19.98
C LYS A 150 12.64 0.59 -20.74
N ASP A 151 11.96 1.12 -21.76
CA ASP A 151 12.48 2.20 -22.61
C ASP A 151 12.59 3.54 -21.86
N TYR A 152 11.92 3.65 -20.71
CA TYR A 152 11.94 4.83 -19.86
C TYR A 152 12.75 4.64 -18.57
N SER A 153 13.39 3.48 -18.37
CA SER A 153 14.08 3.11 -17.12
C SER A 153 13.18 3.17 -15.88
N ILE A 154 11.90 2.87 -16.06
CA ILE A 154 10.90 2.83 -14.97
C ILE A 154 10.68 1.38 -14.57
N TYR A 155 10.57 1.09 -13.27
CA TYR A 155 10.27 -0.26 -12.80
C TYR A 155 8.76 -0.47 -12.61
N LEU A 156 8.28 -1.67 -12.92
CA LEU A 156 6.94 -2.08 -12.50
C LEU A 156 6.91 -2.24 -10.97
N LYS A 157 5.89 -1.68 -10.33
CA LYS A 157 5.59 -1.90 -8.92
C LYS A 157 4.21 -2.50 -8.76
N ILE A 158 4.12 -3.59 -7.99
CA ILE A 158 2.86 -4.29 -7.77
C ILE A 158 2.27 -3.94 -6.41
N HIS A 159 0.96 -3.83 -6.39
CA HIS A 159 0.18 -3.63 -5.17
C HIS A 159 -0.45 -4.96 -4.76
N SER A 160 -1.05 -5.02 -3.58
CA SER A 160 -1.70 -6.23 -3.05
C SER A 160 -0.76 -7.46 -3.05
N GLY A 161 0.51 -7.26 -2.69
CA GLY A 161 1.54 -8.31 -2.64
C GLY A 161 1.44 -9.26 -1.44
N ASP A 162 0.45 -9.06 -0.60
CA ASP A 162 0.10 -9.91 0.54
C ASP A 162 -0.12 -11.37 0.08
N TYR A 163 0.41 -12.34 0.84
CA TYR A 163 0.31 -13.79 0.55
C TYR A 163 0.88 -14.24 -0.80
N LEU A 164 1.69 -13.42 -1.46
CA LEU A 164 2.18 -13.75 -2.80
C LEU A 164 3.05 -15.01 -2.78
N GLU A 165 2.70 -16.01 -3.59
CA GLU A 165 3.38 -17.31 -3.61
C GLU A 165 4.57 -17.34 -4.56
N ASN A 166 4.49 -16.64 -5.71
CA ASN A 166 5.55 -16.55 -6.71
C ASN A 166 6.42 -15.28 -6.56
N LEU A 167 6.84 -14.94 -5.33
CA LEU A 167 7.61 -13.73 -5.03
C LEU A 167 8.95 -13.65 -5.78
N ASP A 168 9.61 -14.78 -5.94
CA ASP A 168 10.92 -14.89 -6.58
C ASP A 168 10.87 -14.59 -8.09
N GLU A 169 9.68 -14.59 -8.69
CA GLU A 169 9.47 -14.13 -10.05
C GLU A 169 9.58 -12.62 -10.20
N LEU A 170 9.40 -11.82 -9.15
CA LEU A 170 9.51 -10.36 -9.23
C LEU A 170 10.92 -9.92 -9.67
N PRO A 171 11.99 -10.19 -8.89
CA PRO A 171 13.34 -9.78 -9.28
C PRO A 171 13.80 -10.44 -10.59
N ARG A 172 13.40 -11.70 -10.85
CA ARG A 172 13.75 -12.40 -12.10
C ARG A 172 13.18 -11.74 -13.36
N ASN A 173 12.05 -11.06 -13.23
CA ASN A 173 11.33 -10.44 -14.34
C ASN A 173 11.42 -8.91 -14.34
N GLY A 174 12.35 -8.31 -13.58
CA GLY A 174 12.57 -6.86 -13.59
C GLY A 174 11.45 -6.05 -12.91
N ILE A 175 10.68 -6.66 -12.01
CA ILE A 175 9.69 -5.97 -11.19
C ILE A 175 10.40 -5.39 -9.97
N GLY A 176 10.38 -4.07 -9.84
CA GLY A 176 11.23 -3.34 -8.89
C GLY A 176 10.59 -3.05 -7.53
N GLY A 177 9.30 -3.33 -7.34
CA GLY A 177 8.62 -3.03 -6.08
C GLY A 177 7.36 -3.84 -5.81
N ILE A 178 7.07 -4.03 -4.53
CA ILE A 178 5.89 -4.72 -4.03
C ILE A 178 5.40 -4.05 -2.75
N ASN A 179 4.09 -3.79 -2.66
CA ASN A 179 3.45 -3.37 -1.41
C ASN A 179 2.83 -4.57 -0.70
N ILE A 180 3.08 -4.68 0.61
CA ILE A 180 2.41 -5.61 1.53
C ILE A 180 1.94 -4.86 2.78
N GLY A 181 0.86 -5.30 3.41
CA GLY A 181 0.36 -4.62 4.61
C GLY A 181 -0.76 -5.34 5.33
N PRO A 182 -1.96 -5.48 4.73
CA PRO A 182 -3.11 -6.11 5.38
C PRO A 182 -2.84 -7.51 5.96
N MET A 183 -1.96 -8.31 5.34
CA MET A 183 -1.55 -9.61 5.85
C MET A 183 -0.94 -9.53 7.24
N PHE A 184 -0.20 -8.48 7.58
CA PHE A 184 0.41 -8.36 8.91
C PHE A 184 -0.65 -8.27 10.01
N ALA A 185 -1.77 -7.60 9.75
CA ALA A 185 -2.87 -7.56 10.71
C ALA A 185 -3.54 -8.94 10.89
N HIS A 186 -3.68 -9.70 9.80
CA HIS A 186 -4.15 -11.08 9.89
C HIS A 186 -3.16 -11.96 10.68
N ILE A 187 -1.86 -11.83 10.45
CA ILE A 187 -0.81 -12.55 11.21
C ILE A 187 -0.89 -12.21 12.70
N GLN A 188 -1.08 -10.94 13.07
CA GLN A 188 -1.24 -10.55 14.48
C GLN A 188 -2.46 -11.23 15.09
N TYR A 189 -3.60 -11.18 14.39
CA TYR A 189 -4.85 -11.79 14.83
C TYR A 189 -4.69 -13.31 15.02
N THR A 190 -4.13 -14.02 14.05
CA THR A 190 -3.97 -15.48 14.12
C THR A 190 -2.94 -15.88 15.16
N THR A 191 -1.82 -15.15 15.28
CA THR A 191 -0.78 -15.43 16.28
C THR A 191 -1.36 -15.36 17.70
N ILE A 192 -2.10 -14.29 18.02
CA ILE A 192 -2.72 -14.16 19.34
C ILE A 192 -3.70 -15.31 19.59
N LYS A 193 -4.56 -15.58 18.60
CA LYS A 193 -5.55 -16.66 18.66
C LYS A 193 -4.92 -18.02 18.93
N GLU A 194 -3.85 -18.36 18.20
CA GLU A 194 -3.12 -19.62 18.32
C GLU A 194 -2.43 -19.75 19.68
N VAL A 195 -1.81 -18.68 20.18
CA VAL A 195 -1.18 -18.69 21.52
C VAL A 195 -2.22 -18.91 22.62
N ILE A 196 -3.36 -18.20 22.57
CA ILE A 196 -4.44 -18.38 23.55
C ILE A 196 -5.01 -19.81 23.46
N THR A 197 -5.23 -20.31 22.24
CA THR A 197 -5.74 -21.68 22.02
C THR A 197 -4.79 -22.72 22.61
N SER A 198 -3.48 -22.56 22.36
CA SER A 198 -2.44 -23.45 22.89
C SER A 198 -2.29 -23.41 24.41
N SER A 199 -2.75 -22.33 25.06
CA SER A 199 -2.79 -22.22 26.53
C SER A 199 -3.95 -22.98 27.19
N GLY A 200 -4.91 -23.48 26.39
CA GLY A 200 -6.12 -24.17 26.90
C GLY A 200 -7.14 -23.24 27.56
N ARG A 201 -6.98 -21.91 27.45
CA ARG A 201 -7.86 -20.90 28.07
C ARG A 201 -8.98 -20.46 27.12
N GLU A 202 -9.96 -21.34 26.89
CA GLU A 202 -11.08 -21.08 25.96
C GLU A 202 -11.87 -19.81 26.28
N SER A 203 -12.03 -19.47 27.57
CA SER A 203 -12.71 -18.25 28.00
C SER A 203 -11.99 -16.98 27.54
N LEU A 204 -10.66 -16.96 27.60
CA LEU A 204 -9.85 -15.84 27.13
C LEU A 204 -9.90 -15.71 25.61
N LEU A 205 -9.94 -16.84 24.89
CA LEU A 205 -10.09 -16.85 23.44
C LEU A 205 -11.42 -16.21 23.01
N LYS A 206 -12.50 -16.57 23.71
CA LYS A 206 -13.83 -15.98 23.49
C LYS A 206 -13.83 -14.48 23.74
N ILE A 207 -13.27 -14.02 24.87
CA ILE A 207 -13.14 -12.59 25.20
C ILE A 207 -12.38 -11.84 24.11
N PHE A 208 -11.26 -12.40 23.63
CA PHE A 208 -10.46 -11.80 22.56
C PHE A 208 -11.27 -11.65 21.27
N LYS A 209 -11.89 -12.74 20.79
CA LYS A 209 -12.66 -12.74 19.54
C LYS A 209 -13.83 -11.76 19.60
N GLU A 210 -14.63 -11.81 20.65
CA GLU A 210 -15.79 -10.93 20.83
C GLU A 210 -15.38 -9.45 20.88
N ASN A 211 -14.26 -9.12 21.53
CA ASN A 211 -13.80 -7.73 21.60
C ASN A 211 -13.31 -7.24 20.22
N ILE A 212 -12.59 -8.07 19.47
CA ILE A 212 -12.16 -7.77 18.10
C ILE A 212 -13.37 -7.53 17.20
N GLU A 213 -14.32 -8.46 17.16
CA GLU A 213 -15.53 -8.38 16.33
C GLU A 213 -16.36 -7.14 16.66
N ARG A 214 -16.57 -6.86 17.95
CA ARG A 214 -17.31 -5.66 18.40
C ARG A 214 -16.67 -4.38 17.89
N ASN A 215 -15.35 -4.25 18.01
CA ASN A 215 -14.63 -3.04 17.56
C ASN A 215 -14.60 -2.91 16.03
N ILE A 216 -14.54 -4.03 15.31
CA ILE A 216 -14.63 -4.06 13.85
C ILE A 216 -16.02 -3.59 13.39
N ILE A 217 -17.09 -4.13 13.98
CA ILE A 217 -18.48 -3.78 13.64
C ILE A 217 -18.77 -2.32 13.97
N SER A 218 -18.29 -1.82 15.11
CA SER A 218 -18.49 -0.42 15.52
C SER A 218 -17.66 0.58 14.70
N SER A 219 -16.77 0.12 13.82
CA SER A 219 -16.01 0.99 12.93
C SER A 219 -16.81 1.25 11.64
N ASP A 220 -17.20 2.50 11.40
CA ASP A 220 -17.96 2.95 10.20
C ASP A 220 -17.35 2.50 8.86
N LYS A 221 -16.02 2.32 8.85
CA LYS A 221 -15.24 1.88 7.68
C LYS A 221 -15.32 0.37 7.43
N LEU A 222 -15.56 -0.41 8.47
CA LEU A 222 -15.50 -1.87 8.45
C LEU A 222 -16.88 -2.51 8.54
N GLY A 223 -17.83 -1.91 9.28
CA GLY A 223 -19.18 -2.43 9.46
C GLY A 223 -19.88 -2.76 8.13
N ARG A 224 -19.61 -1.99 7.06
CA ARG A 224 -20.14 -2.25 5.71
C ARG A 224 -19.66 -3.56 5.08
N TYR A 225 -18.45 -4.03 5.40
CA TYR A 225 -17.94 -5.33 4.93
C TYR A 225 -18.60 -6.51 5.65
N PHE A 226 -19.21 -6.26 6.81
CA PHE A 226 -19.82 -7.26 7.68
C PHE A 226 -21.35 -7.14 7.77
N ALA A 227 -21.95 -6.07 7.22
CA ALA A 227 -23.37 -5.77 7.30
C ALA A 227 -24.27 -6.75 6.50
N ASN A 228 -23.70 -7.52 5.57
CA ASN A 228 -24.47 -8.39 4.64
C ASN A 228 -23.98 -9.85 4.60
N SER A 229 -23.08 -10.26 5.50
CA SER A 229 -22.53 -11.62 5.51
C SER A 229 -23.10 -12.40 6.70
N GLY A 230 -23.48 -13.67 6.47
CA GLY A 230 -23.77 -14.64 7.53
C GLY A 230 -22.53 -14.94 8.38
N GLU A 231 -22.03 -16.18 8.37
CA GLU A 231 -20.77 -16.49 9.05
C GLU A 231 -19.61 -15.75 8.38
N ILE A 232 -18.91 -14.92 9.14
CA ILE A 232 -17.80 -14.10 8.64
C ILE A 232 -16.56 -15.00 8.56
N GLU A 233 -15.97 -15.12 7.36
CA GLU A 233 -14.69 -15.80 7.20
C GLU A 233 -13.61 -15.20 8.12
N GLU A 234 -12.99 -16.04 8.93
CA GLU A 234 -12.02 -15.63 9.94
C GLU A 234 -10.84 -14.84 9.35
N TYR A 235 -10.43 -15.18 8.13
CA TYR A 235 -9.44 -14.44 7.36
C TYR A 235 -9.82 -12.95 7.18
N LYS A 236 -11.09 -12.66 6.87
CA LYS A 236 -11.60 -11.29 6.66
C LYS A 236 -11.60 -10.49 7.96
N VAL A 237 -11.92 -11.14 9.09
CA VAL A 237 -11.79 -10.54 10.43
C VAL A 237 -10.34 -10.15 10.69
N GLY A 238 -9.40 -11.08 10.43
CA GLY A 238 -7.98 -10.83 10.58
C GLY A 238 -7.48 -9.65 9.75
N LEU A 239 -7.87 -9.54 8.48
CA LEU A 239 -7.52 -8.37 7.67
C LEU A 239 -8.13 -7.07 8.22
N ALA A 240 -9.40 -7.10 8.61
CA ALA A 240 -10.14 -5.94 9.11
C ALA A 240 -9.57 -5.40 10.43
N SER A 241 -8.95 -6.25 11.24
CA SER A 241 -8.33 -5.87 12.52
C SER A 241 -7.29 -4.73 12.40
N ARG A 242 -6.73 -4.49 11.21
CA ARG A 242 -5.74 -3.43 10.94
C ARG A 242 -6.15 -2.02 11.37
N TYR A 243 -7.44 -1.75 11.51
CA TYR A 243 -7.94 -0.43 11.91
C TYR A 243 -8.18 -0.27 13.41
N ILE A 244 -8.08 -1.34 14.20
CA ILE A 244 -8.48 -1.33 15.62
C ILE A 244 -7.34 -1.66 16.59
N TRP A 245 -6.17 -2.08 16.11
CA TRP A 245 -5.04 -2.44 16.98
C TRP A 245 -4.54 -1.30 17.87
N SER A 246 -4.76 -0.04 17.45
CA SER A 246 -4.43 1.14 18.24
C SER A 246 -5.47 1.47 19.33
N ASN A 247 -6.64 0.83 19.33
CA ASN A 247 -7.69 1.10 20.31
C ASN A 247 -7.26 0.61 21.70
N ASN A 248 -7.42 1.45 22.72
CA ASN A 248 -7.07 1.10 24.11
C ASN A 248 -7.78 -0.16 24.58
N SER A 249 -9.08 -0.32 24.28
CA SER A 249 -9.84 -1.54 24.62
C SER A 249 -9.19 -2.82 24.09
N ILE A 250 -8.66 -2.79 22.86
CA ILE A 250 -7.98 -3.94 22.26
C ILE A 250 -6.64 -4.18 22.95
N ARG A 251 -5.84 -3.13 23.14
CA ARG A 251 -4.52 -3.23 23.80
C ARG A 251 -4.64 -3.71 25.25
N ASP A 252 -5.61 -3.22 26.00
CA ASP A 252 -5.86 -3.59 27.39
C ASP A 252 -6.30 -5.06 27.48
N THR A 253 -7.13 -5.52 26.55
CA THR A 253 -7.53 -6.93 26.45
C THR A 253 -6.31 -7.83 26.18
N ILE A 254 -5.46 -7.46 25.23
CA ILE A 254 -4.23 -8.22 24.93
C ILE A 254 -3.30 -8.24 26.14
N ASN A 255 -3.12 -7.12 26.84
CA ASN A 255 -2.30 -7.04 28.05
C ASN A 255 -2.85 -7.87 29.21
N LEU A 256 -4.18 -7.89 29.39
CA LEU A 256 -4.84 -8.74 30.38
C LEU A 256 -4.56 -10.21 30.05
N ILE A 257 -4.86 -10.64 28.82
CA ILE A 257 -4.67 -12.02 28.40
C ILE A 257 -3.20 -12.43 28.52
N SER A 258 -2.27 -11.56 28.10
CA SER A 258 -0.82 -11.81 28.21
C SER A 258 -0.39 -12.11 29.65
N ARG A 259 -0.94 -11.38 30.62
CA ARG A 259 -0.68 -11.60 32.06
C ARG A 259 -1.28 -12.93 32.55
N GLU A 260 -2.53 -13.21 32.17
CA GLU A 260 -3.23 -14.43 32.59
C GLU A 260 -2.59 -15.73 32.06
N ILE A 261 -2.02 -15.68 30.85
CA ILE A 261 -1.35 -16.83 30.23
C ILE A 261 0.16 -16.86 30.52
N GLY A 262 0.73 -15.77 31.05
CA GLY A 262 2.17 -15.65 31.29
C GLY A 262 3.03 -15.58 30.02
N ILE A 263 2.48 -15.08 28.90
CA ILE A 263 3.15 -14.97 27.60
C ILE A 263 2.97 -13.56 27.06
N ASP A 264 4.05 -12.92 26.64
CA ASP A 264 4.00 -11.64 25.94
C ASP A 264 3.45 -11.81 24.50
N LEU A 265 2.16 -11.52 24.33
CA LEU A 265 1.49 -11.63 23.03
C LEU A 265 1.99 -10.60 22.00
N PHE A 266 2.41 -9.41 22.43
CA PHE A 266 2.97 -8.42 21.51
C PHE A 266 4.30 -8.89 20.96
N ARG A 267 5.15 -9.47 21.82
CA ARG A 267 6.40 -10.08 21.38
C ARG A 267 6.16 -11.21 20.39
N LYS A 268 5.18 -12.09 20.64
CA LYS A 268 4.81 -13.17 19.71
C LYS A 268 4.37 -12.65 18.34
N CYS A 269 3.54 -11.60 18.31
CA CYS A 269 3.17 -10.94 17.06
C CYS A 269 4.38 -10.40 16.29
N ILE A 270 5.33 -9.76 16.98
CA ILE A 270 6.57 -9.26 16.36
C ILE A 270 7.36 -10.42 15.74
N GLU A 271 7.53 -11.53 16.47
CA GLU A 271 8.23 -12.71 15.97
C GLU A 271 7.59 -13.28 14.69
N SER A 272 6.26 -13.40 14.65
CA SER A 272 5.54 -13.89 13.47
C SER A 272 5.64 -12.93 12.26
N ILE A 273 5.57 -11.62 12.49
CA ILE A 273 5.75 -10.62 11.44
C ILE A 273 7.18 -10.65 10.92
N GLU A 274 8.18 -10.69 11.81
CA GLU A 274 9.61 -10.74 11.45
C GLU A 274 9.91 -11.96 10.59
N TYR A 275 9.39 -13.13 10.96
CA TYR A 275 9.48 -14.34 10.14
C TYR A 275 8.94 -14.13 8.73
N THR A 276 7.77 -13.50 8.61
CA THR A 276 7.12 -13.23 7.32
C THR A 276 7.92 -12.22 6.50
N VAL A 277 8.37 -11.13 7.10
CA VAL A 277 9.21 -10.12 6.44
C VAL A 277 10.51 -10.76 5.94
N ARG A 278 11.14 -11.61 6.75
CA ARG A 278 12.35 -12.32 6.36
C ARG A 278 12.12 -13.24 5.16
N ARG A 279 10.98 -13.95 5.10
CA ARG A 279 10.60 -14.73 3.91
C ARG A 279 10.56 -13.86 2.66
N TYR A 280 9.95 -12.67 2.74
CA TYR A 280 9.89 -11.74 1.62
C TYR A 280 11.28 -11.23 1.24
N LEU A 281 12.13 -10.86 2.20
CA LEU A 281 13.50 -10.43 1.93
C LEU A 281 14.32 -11.52 1.22
N ILE A 282 14.20 -12.79 1.65
CA ILE A 282 14.86 -13.93 1.00
C ILE A 282 14.38 -14.09 -0.44
N GLN A 283 13.06 -14.22 -0.64
CA GLN A 283 12.50 -14.54 -1.95
C GLN A 283 12.64 -13.40 -2.96
N LEU A 284 12.69 -12.15 -2.49
CA LEU A 284 12.95 -10.98 -3.31
C LEU A 284 14.44 -10.72 -3.55
N ASN A 285 15.34 -11.58 -3.04
CA ASN A 285 16.79 -11.42 -3.13
C ASN A 285 17.31 -10.11 -2.50
N LEU A 286 16.76 -9.73 -1.34
CA LEU A 286 17.05 -8.49 -0.60
C LEU A 286 17.81 -8.72 0.71
N GLU A 287 18.26 -9.94 1.01
CA GLU A 287 18.93 -10.24 2.31
C GLU A 287 20.18 -9.37 2.56
N ASN A 288 20.92 -9.05 1.50
CA ASN A 288 22.14 -8.24 1.62
C ASN A 288 21.87 -6.74 1.84
N LEU A 289 20.65 -6.25 1.57
CA LEU A 289 20.30 -4.84 1.85
C LEU A 289 20.34 -4.53 3.35
N VAL A 290 20.04 -5.51 4.21
CA VAL A 290 20.10 -5.32 5.67
C VAL A 290 21.52 -4.99 6.13
N ASN A 291 22.54 -5.55 5.47
CA ASN A 291 23.95 -5.23 5.75
C ASN A 291 24.33 -3.85 5.21
N ILE A 292 23.84 -3.48 4.02
CA ILE A 292 24.05 -2.15 3.42
C ILE A 292 23.49 -1.03 4.32
N PHE A 293 22.30 -1.22 4.92
CA PHE A 293 21.72 -0.22 5.83
C PHE A 293 22.44 -0.08 7.18
N LYS A 294 23.14 -1.13 7.64
CA LYS A 294 23.99 -1.03 8.84
C LYS A 294 25.23 -0.17 8.55
N GLU A 295 25.83 -0.31 7.38
CA GLU A 295 26.95 0.54 6.95
C GLU A 295 26.52 1.99 6.71
N PHE A 296 25.38 2.21 6.03
CA PHE A 296 24.83 3.55 5.79
C PHE A 296 24.53 4.36 7.07
N ASN A 297 23.99 3.71 8.11
CA ASN A 297 23.74 4.37 9.42
C ASN A 297 25.04 4.74 10.17
N THR A 298 26.17 4.13 9.80
CA THR A 298 27.47 4.44 10.41
C THR A 298 28.09 5.69 9.76
N ILE A 299 27.85 5.90 8.46
CA ILE A 299 28.38 7.02 7.68
C ILE A 299 27.65 8.34 7.93
N TYR A 300 26.34 8.31 8.25
CA TYR A 300 25.55 9.52 8.53
C TYR A 300 25.45 9.89 10.02
N ARG A 301 26.13 9.13 10.90
CA ARG A 301 26.29 9.46 12.33
C ARG A 301 27.72 9.91 12.68
N SER A 302 28.62 9.98 11.71
CA SER A 302 29.96 10.57 11.81
C SER A 302 29.97 11.94 11.16
#